data_AF-A0A2G9N7J4-F1
#
_entry.id   AF-A0A2G9N7J4-F1
#
_cell.length_a   1.000
_cell.length_b   1.000
_cell.length_c   1.000
_cell.angle_alpha   90.00
_cell.angle_beta   90.00
_cell.angle_gamma   90.00
#
_symmetry.space_group_name_H-M   'P 1'
#
loop_
_entity.id
_entity.type
_entity.pdbx_description
1 polymer ?
#
loop_
_entity_poly.entity_id
_entity_poly.type
_entity_poly.pdbx_seq_one_letter_code
_entity_poly.pdbx_strand_id
1 'polypeptide(L)'
;MIEKIKETVKKKFQADGVTWDQHILPVVRYAKLLARNNGADQEIVEIAALMHDIAVLDDDQNHHIAGAVEAENVLKKLGLSEEKIKKVKHCIESHRAGRKIKRESREADCVANADAMAHISRLPYLFYVTFRIKGMSFGEGMDWIAKKVQRDWEKLSPEAKEIIKEEYLVSQAILK
;
A
#
# COMPACT_ATOMS: atom_id res chain seq x y z
N MET A 1 12.06 -10.27 13.93
CA MET A 1 11.82 -10.52 12.49
C MET A 1 11.19 -9.31 11.82
N ILE A 2 9.97 -8.92 12.21
CA ILE A 2 9.29 -7.71 11.71
C ILE A 2 10.18 -6.46 11.78
N GLU A 3 10.92 -6.24 12.88
CA GLU A 3 11.84 -5.11 12.98
C GLU A 3 12.95 -5.10 11.91
N LYS A 4 13.50 -6.26 11.55
CA LYS A 4 14.48 -6.36 10.45
C LYS A 4 13.85 -6.05 9.09
N ILE A 5 12.58 -6.42 8.90
CA ILE A 5 11.82 -6.07 7.69
C ILE A 5 11.59 -4.55 7.64
N LYS A 6 11.16 -3.95 8.75
CA LYS A 6 11.01 -2.49 8.87
C LYS A 6 12.31 -1.75 8.55
N GLU A 7 13.43 -2.18 9.12
CA GLU A 7 14.74 -1.59 8.84
C GLU A 7 15.11 -1.69 7.36
N THR A 8 14.86 -2.86 6.74
CA THR A 8 15.13 -3.11 5.32
C THR A 8 14.32 -2.19 4.42
N VAL A 9 13.01 -2.11 4.65
CA VAL A 9 12.08 -1.27 3.87
C VAL A 9 12.37 0.21 4.11
N LYS A 10 12.57 0.62 5.37
CA LYS A 10 12.92 2.01 5.71
C LYS A 10 14.19 2.45 5.01
N LYS A 11 15.22 1.59 4.97
CA LYS A 11 16.47 1.87 4.26
C LYS A 11 16.25 2.04 2.75
N LYS A 12 15.37 1.26 2.13
CA LYS A 12 15.02 1.38 0.70
C LYS A 12 14.44 2.75 0.37
N PHE A 13 13.55 3.27 1.22
CA PHE A 13 12.91 4.58 1.04
C PHE A 13 13.64 5.75 1.72
N GLN A 14 14.82 5.52 2.30
CA GLN A 14 15.54 6.55 3.04
C GLN A 14 15.90 7.76 2.16
N ALA A 15 16.22 7.52 0.89
CA ALA A 15 16.65 8.56 -0.04
C ALA A 15 15.52 9.53 -0.42
N ASP A 16 14.26 9.06 -0.46
CA ASP A 16 13.13 9.90 -0.86
C ASP A 16 12.59 10.76 0.29
N GLY A 17 12.84 10.33 1.54
CA GLY A 17 12.46 11.04 2.77
C GLY A 17 10.96 11.19 3.01
N VAL A 18 10.12 10.52 2.22
CA VAL A 18 8.66 10.73 2.18
C VAL A 18 7.89 9.42 2.25
N THR A 19 8.23 8.42 1.44
CA THR A 19 7.39 7.22 1.24
C THR A 19 7.24 6.40 2.50
N TRP A 20 8.29 6.26 3.29
CA TRP A 20 8.24 5.52 4.56
C TRP A 20 7.17 6.08 5.52
N ASP A 21 7.22 7.40 5.79
CA ASP A 21 6.37 8.04 6.80
C ASP A 21 4.97 8.43 6.28
N GLN A 22 4.88 8.76 4.99
CA GLN A 22 3.65 9.26 4.37
C GLN A 22 2.83 8.17 3.66
N HIS A 23 3.40 6.98 3.43
CA HIS A 23 2.72 5.89 2.75
C HIS A 23 2.83 4.54 3.48
N ILE A 24 4.04 3.98 3.63
CA ILE A 24 4.23 2.63 4.19
C ILE A 24 3.65 2.52 5.62
N LEU A 25 4.00 3.43 6.52
CA LEU A 25 3.49 3.40 7.90
C LEU A 25 1.96 3.55 7.98
N PRO A 26 1.31 4.50 7.26
CA PRO A 26 -0.15 4.54 7.11
C PRO A 26 -0.76 3.22 6.61
N VAL A 27 -0.19 2.59 5.58
CA VAL A 27 -0.67 1.30 5.05
C VAL A 27 -0.63 0.25 6.16
N VAL A 28 0.51 0.10 6.85
CA VAL A 28 0.66 -0.87 7.97
C VAL A 28 -0.38 -0.61 9.06
N ARG A 29 -0.64 0.66 9.41
CA ARG A 29 -1.63 1.03 10.43
C ARG A 29 -3.04 0.55 10.05
N TYR A 30 -3.50 0.87 8.84
CA TYR A 30 -4.84 0.46 8.39
C TYR A 30 -4.92 -1.05 8.16
N ALA A 31 -3.87 -1.66 7.62
CA ALA A 31 -3.84 -3.09 7.34
C ALA A 31 -3.99 -3.90 8.65
N LYS A 32 -3.29 -3.50 9.72
CA LYS A 32 -3.44 -4.12 11.04
C LYS A 32 -4.82 -3.90 11.66
N LEU A 33 -5.44 -2.74 11.44
CA LEU A 33 -6.80 -2.46 11.89
C LEU A 33 -7.80 -3.40 11.20
N LEU A 34 -7.76 -3.45 9.86
CA LEU A 34 -8.63 -4.31 9.06
C LEU A 34 -8.40 -5.80 9.38
N ALA A 35 -7.15 -6.22 9.60
CA ALA A 35 -6.84 -7.60 9.94
C ALA A 35 -7.48 -8.03 11.27
N ARG A 36 -7.48 -7.15 12.28
CA ARG A 36 -8.17 -7.42 13.55
C ARG A 36 -9.67 -7.54 13.37
N ASN A 37 -10.28 -6.62 12.63
CA ASN A 37 -11.73 -6.61 12.44
C ASN A 37 -12.23 -7.79 11.61
N ASN A 38 -11.45 -8.20 10.61
CA ASN A 38 -11.83 -9.26 9.67
C ASN A 38 -11.30 -10.64 10.05
N GLY A 39 -10.57 -10.76 11.16
CA GLY A 39 -9.95 -12.02 11.60
C GLY A 39 -8.97 -12.58 10.56
N ALA A 40 -8.20 -11.70 9.91
CA ALA A 40 -7.10 -12.09 9.02
C ALA A 40 -5.83 -12.36 9.84
N ASP A 41 -4.89 -13.13 9.28
CA ASP A 41 -3.59 -13.34 9.92
C ASP A 41 -2.81 -12.02 10.01
N GLN A 42 -2.73 -11.44 11.21
CA GLN A 42 -2.11 -10.15 11.45
C GLN A 42 -0.60 -10.14 11.13
N GLU A 43 0.10 -11.27 11.27
CA GLU A 43 1.52 -11.34 10.95
C GLU A 43 1.72 -11.26 9.43
N ILE A 44 0.93 -12.04 8.66
CA ILE A 44 0.97 -11.99 7.19
C ILE A 44 0.61 -10.60 6.68
N VAL A 45 -0.44 -9.98 7.23
CA VAL A 45 -0.89 -8.65 6.82
C VAL A 45 0.16 -7.58 7.13
N GLU A 46 0.76 -7.59 8.33
CA GLU A 46 1.79 -6.61 8.70
C GLU A 46 3.03 -6.74 7.80
N ILE A 47 3.49 -7.97 7.53
CA ILE A 47 4.62 -8.20 6.63
C ILE A 47 4.30 -7.75 5.21
N ALA A 48 3.14 -8.16 4.67
CA ALA A 48 2.73 -7.78 3.32
C ALA A 48 2.57 -6.25 3.19
N ALA A 49 1.96 -5.59 4.16
CA ALA A 49 1.82 -4.13 4.17
C ALA A 49 3.17 -3.41 4.23
N LEU A 50 4.15 -3.92 4.99
CA LEU A 50 5.50 -3.37 5.02
C LEU A 50 6.20 -3.47 3.65
N MET A 51 5.94 -4.55 2.91
CA MET A 51 6.73 -4.89 1.72
C MET A 51 6.01 -4.64 0.39
N HIS A 52 4.73 -4.22 0.39
CA HIS A 52 3.90 -4.17 -0.83
C HIS A 52 4.50 -3.34 -1.97
N ASP A 53 5.18 -2.25 -1.63
CA ASP A 53 5.80 -1.32 -2.58
C ASP A 53 7.33 -1.42 -2.65
N ILE A 54 7.94 -2.47 -2.09
CA ILE A 54 9.41 -2.57 -1.96
C ILE A 54 10.17 -2.42 -3.29
N ALA A 55 9.54 -2.77 -4.41
CA ALA A 55 10.09 -2.66 -5.76
C ALA A 55 9.59 -1.43 -6.56
N VAL A 56 8.85 -0.50 -5.95
CA VAL A 56 8.28 0.66 -6.65
C VAL A 56 9.34 1.59 -7.24
N LEU A 57 10.51 1.67 -6.61
CA LEU A 57 11.65 2.45 -7.09
C LEU A 57 12.40 1.75 -8.25
N ASP A 58 12.23 0.44 -8.40
CA ASP A 58 12.93 -0.36 -9.42
C ASP A 58 12.06 -0.54 -10.69
N ASP A 59 10.74 -0.73 -10.54
CA ASP A 59 9.78 -0.82 -11.66
C ASP A 59 8.36 -0.36 -11.24
N ASP A 60 8.01 0.92 -11.48
CA ASP A 60 6.65 1.46 -11.18
C ASP A 60 5.54 0.68 -11.93
N GLN A 61 5.80 0.10 -13.10
CA GLN A 61 4.75 -0.59 -13.86
C GLN A 61 4.45 -2.00 -13.31
N ASN A 62 5.49 -2.74 -12.90
CA ASN A 62 5.38 -4.13 -12.44
C ASN A 62 5.88 -4.37 -11.01
N HIS A 63 5.97 -3.33 -10.17
CA HIS A 63 6.42 -3.43 -8.77
C HIS A 63 5.69 -4.50 -7.95
N HIS A 64 4.39 -4.70 -8.15
CA HIS A 64 3.65 -5.79 -7.50
C HIS A 64 4.22 -7.20 -7.78
N ILE A 65 4.76 -7.45 -8.98
CA ILE A 65 5.39 -8.73 -9.35
C ILE A 65 6.85 -8.76 -8.86
N ALA A 66 7.62 -7.73 -9.17
CA ALA A 66 9.02 -7.62 -8.75
C ALA A 66 9.16 -7.59 -7.21
N GLY A 67 8.26 -6.90 -6.54
CA GLY A 67 8.18 -6.75 -5.09
C GLY A 67 7.80 -8.04 -4.39
N ALA A 68 6.96 -8.89 -5.01
CA ALA A 68 6.70 -10.23 -4.48
C ALA A 68 7.95 -11.13 -4.55
N VAL A 69 8.76 -11.00 -5.61
CA VAL A 69 10.06 -11.71 -5.72
C VAL A 69 11.08 -11.17 -4.72
N GLU A 70 11.19 -9.85 -4.57
CA GLU A 70 12.08 -9.24 -3.57
C GLU A 70 11.67 -9.62 -2.14
N ALA A 71 10.37 -9.59 -1.85
CA ALA A 71 9.83 -10.03 -0.57
C ALA A 71 10.15 -11.49 -0.29
N GLU A 72 9.94 -12.39 -1.25
CA GLU A 72 10.33 -13.79 -1.12
C GLU A 72 11.81 -13.95 -0.74
N ASN A 73 12.71 -13.27 -1.44
CA ASN A 73 14.15 -13.34 -1.21
C ASN A 73 14.54 -12.86 0.20
N VAL A 74 13.93 -11.77 0.67
CA VAL A 74 14.17 -11.24 2.02
C VAL A 74 13.61 -12.20 3.08
N LEU A 75 12.39 -12.69 2.89
CA LEU A 75 11.68 -13.52 3.88
C LEU A 75 12.30 -14.92 4.02
N LYS A 76 12.80 -15.52 2.92
CA LYS A 76 13.58 -16.76 2.98
C LYS A 76 14.84 -16.60 3.82
N LYS A 77 15.58 -15.50 3.65
CA LYS A 77 16.78 -15.20 4.45
C LYS A 77 16.46 -14.98 5.93
N LEU A 78 15.23 -14.55 6.24
CA LEU A 78 14.76 -14.37 7.61
C LEU A 78 14.13 -15.63 8.22
N GLY A 79 14.03 -16.73 7.46
CA GLY A 79 13.55 -18.03 7.95
C GLY A 79 12.04 -18.19 8.00
N LEU A 80 11.26 -17.42 7.23
CA LEU A 80 9.82 -17.69 7.10
C LEU A 80 9.59 -19.01 6.37
N SER A 81 8.57 -19.75 6.81
CA SER A 81 8.09 -20.93 6.08
C SER A 81 7.57 -20.56 4.69
N GLU A 82 7.77 -21.44 3.70
CA GLU A 82 7.26 -21.29 2.33
C GLU A 82 5.75 -21.00 2.27
N GLU A 83 4.95 -21.59 3.17
CA GLU A 83 3.50 -21.33 3.24
C GLU A 83 3.19 -19.85 3.55
N LYS A 84 3.83 -19.29 4.58
CA LYS A 84 3.69 -17.87 4.94
C LYS A 84 4.21 -16.95 3.84
N ILE A 85 5.34 -17.30 3.23
CA ILE A 85 5.90 -16.55 2.10
C ILE A 85 4.90 -16.49 0.95
N LYS A 86 4.30 -17.61 0.58
CA LYS A 86 3.29 -17.66 -0.49
C LYS A 86 2.09 -16.75 -0.18
N LYS A 87 1.61 -16.74 1.06
CA LYS A 87 0.51 -15.85 1.49
C LYS A 87 0.90 -14.37 1.41
N VAL A 88 2.10 -14.01 1.87
CA VAL A 88 2.62 -12.63 1.76
C VAL A 88 2.74 -12.22 0.30
N LYS A 89 3.35 -13.05 -0.55
CA LYS A 89 3.50 -12.78 -1.99
C LYS A 89 2.14 -12.51 -2.64
N HIS A 90 1.15 -13.34 -2.36
CA HIS A 90 -0.19 -13.16 -2.92
C HIS A 90 -0.80 -11.80 -2.54
N CYS A 91 -0.63 -11.37 -1.28
CA CYS A 91 -1.08 -10.05 -0.85
C CYS A 91 -0.39 -8.93 -1.65
N ILE A 92 0.93 -9.03 -1.86
CA ILE A 92 1.72 -8.06 -2.63
C ILE A 92 1.35 -8.09 -4.12
N GLU A 93 1.16 -9.25 -4.73
CA GLU A 93 0.81 -9.37 -6.15
C GLU A 93 -0.59 -8.81 -6.44
N SER A 94 -1.54 -9.02 -5.51
CA SER A 94 -2.95 -8.67 -5.68
C SER A 94 -3.36 -7.32 -5.09
N HIS A 95 -2.46 -6.58 -4.41
CA HIS A 95 -2.82 -5.30 -3.80
C HIS A 95 -3.23 -4.25 -4.85
N ARG A 96 -2.51 -4.21 -5.98
CA ARG A 96 -2.71 -3.20 -7.01
C ARG A 96 -3.98 -3.46 -7.82
N ALA A 97 -4.95 -2.57 -7.65
CA ALA A 97 -6.20 -2.62 -8.37
C ALA A 97 -6.03 -2.41 -9.90
N GLY A 98 -6.80 -3.15 -10.70
CA GLY A 98 -6.80 -3.07 -12.16
C GLY A 98 -5.90 -4.08 -12.86
N ARG A 99 -5.19 -4.93 -12.11
CA ARG A 99 -4.48 -6.11 -12.63
C ARG A 99 -5.38 -7.35 -12.56
N LYS A 100 -5.07 -8.37 -13.36
CA LYS A 100 -5.87 -9.62 -13.49
C LYS A 100 -5.79 -10.56 -12.28
N ILE A 101 -5.08 -10.17 -11.21
CA ILE A 101 -4.87 -11.02 -10.04
C ILE A 101 -6.01 -10.76 -9.05
N LYS A 102 -6.81 -11.79 -8.80
CA LYS A 102 -7.91 -11.72 -7.83
C LYS A 102 -7.34 -11.78 -6.41
N ARG A 103 -7.98 -11.06 -5.49
CA ARG A 103 -7.74 -11.23 -4.05
C ARG A 103 -8.46 -12.51 -3.62
N GLU A 104 -7.71 -13.43 -3.04
CA GLU A 104 -8.22 -14.78 -2.69
C GLU A 104 -8.24 -15.02 -1.17
N SER A 105 -7.86 -14.00 -0.39
CA SER A 105 -7.75 -14.13 1.06
C SER A 105 -8.09 -12.82 1.76
N ARG A 106 -8.46 -12.93 3.05
CA ARG A 106 -8.75 -11.77 3.90
C ARG A 106 -7.52 -10.88 4.06
N GLU A 107 -6.34 -11.48 4.11
CA GLU A 107 -5.06 -10.77 4.19
C GLU A 107 -4.85 -9.88 2.96
N ALA A 108 -5.10 -10.43 1.76
CA ALA A 108 -5.00 -9.68 0.51
C ALA A 108 -6.00 -8.51 0.47
N ASP A 109 -7.24 -8.74 0.92
CA ASP A 109 -8.25 -7.67 1.04
C ASP A 109 -7.83 -6.59 2.04
N CYS A 110 -7.27 -6.97 3.19
CA CYS A 110 -6.82 -6.01 4.20
C CYS A 110 -5.71 -5.11 3.66
N VAL A 111 -4.67 -5.68 3.03
CA VAL A 111 -3.55 -4.91 2.48
C VAL A 111 -4.01 -3.97 1.37
N ALA A 112 -4.85 -4.45 0.47
CA ALA A 112 -5.28 -3.66 -0.68
C ALA A 112 -6.27 -2.54 -0.31
N ASN A 113 -7.13 -2.75 0.69
CA ASN A 113 -7.94 -1.67 1.25
C ASN A 113 -7.05 -0.65 1.98
N ALA A 114 -6.10 -1.12 2.79
CA ALA A 114 -5.19 -0.26 3.54
C ALA A 114 -4.33 0.64 2.64
N ASP A 115 -3.88 0.13 1.50
CA ASP A 115 -3.16 0.89 0.48
C ASP A 115 -4.00 2.05 -0.08
N ALA A 116 -5.23 1.75 -0.52
CA ALA A 116 -6.18 2.77 -0.98
C ALA A 116 -6.52 3.78 0.13
N MET A 117 -6.69 3.32 1.38
CA MET A 117 -6.96 4.19 2.53
C MET A 117 -5.80 5.14 2.83
N ALA A 118 -4.56 4.68 2.70
CA ALA A 118 -3.38 5.50 2.90
C ALA A 118 -3.29 6.62 1.87
N HIS A 119 -3.55 6.32 0.58
CA HIS A 119 -3.61 7.33 -0.47
C HIS A 119 -4.65 8.43 -0.19
N ILE A 120 -5.86 8.04 0.24
CA ILE A 120 -6.95 8.98 0.51
C ILE A 120 -6.68 9.82 1.76
N SER A 121 -6.22 9.19 2.85
CA SER A 121 -5.99 9.87 4.13
C SER A 121 -4.67 10.65 4.21
N ARG A 122 -3.74 10.42 3.27
CA ARG A 122 -2.46 11.13 3.19
C ARG A 122 -2.30 11.82 1.86
N LEU A 123 -3.19 12.77 1.57
CA LEU A 123 -3.15 13.58 0.35
C LEU A 123 -1.78 14.24 0.05
N PRO A 124 -0.99 14.71 1.06
CA PRO A 124 0.38 15.19 0.82
C PRO A 124 1.31 14.18 0.12
N TYR A 125 1.12 12.88 0.36
CA TYR A 125 1.87 11.84 -0.35
C TYR A 125 1.52 11.84 -1.85
N LEU A 126 0.23 11.95 -2.18
CA LEU A 126 -0.19 12.03 -3.58
C LEU A 126 0.33 13.30 -4.26
N PHE A 127 0.37 14.44 -3.57
CA PHE A 127 1.02 15.65 -4.11
C PHE A 127 2.50 15.44 -4.39
N TYR A 128 3.23 14.81 -3.46
CA TYR A 128 4.64 14.48 -3.64
C TYR A 128 4.86 13.57 -4.85
N VAL A 129 4.13 12.45 -4.94
CA VAL A 129 4.24 11.51 -6.06
C VAL A 129 3.91 12.21 -7.40
N THR A 130 2.88 13.02 -7.42
CA THR A 130 2.39 13.65 -8.66
C THR A 130 3.34 14.73 -9.17
N PHE A 131 3.77 15.65 -8.31
CA PHE A 131 4.54 16.81 -8.74
C PHE A 131 6.05 16.61 -8.68
N ARG A 132 6.55 15.79 -7.74
CA ARG A 132 8.00 15.54 -7.59
C ARG A 132 8.45 14.30 -8.34
N ILE A 133 7.75 13.18 -8.15
CA ILE A 133 8.17 11.91 -8.77
C ILE A 133 7.74 11.85 -10.24
N LYS A 134 6.48 12.21 -10.54
CA LYS A 134 5.95 12.15 -11.91
C LYS A 134 6.15 13.43 -12.71
N GLY A 135 6.55 14.53 -12.07
CA GLY A 135 6.86 15.80 -12.74
C GLY A 135 5.68 16.40 -13.52
N MET A 136 4.44 16.10 -13.14
CA MET A 136 3.25 16.58 -13.83
C MET A 136 3.10 18.09 -13.67
N SER A 137 2.48 18.75 -14.67
CA SER A 137 2.04 20.14 -14.50
C SER A 137 0.97 20.25 -13.41
N PHE A 138 0.76 21.45 -12.87
CA PHE A 138 -0.20 21.65 -11.78
C PHE A 138 -1.62 21.17 -12.14
N GLY A 139 -2.15 21.60 -13.29
CA GLY A 139 -3.50 21.22 -13.72
C GLY A 139 -3.65 19.72 -13.95
N GLU A 140 -2.74 19.10 -14.71
CA GLU A 140 -2.75 17.65 -14.95
C GLU A 140 -2.60 16.86 -13.66
N GLY A 141 -1.77 17.34 -12.74
CA GLY A 141 -1.53 16.70 -11.47
C GLY A 141 -2.76 16.74 -10.56
N MET A 142 -3.44 17.88 -10.46
CA MET A 142 -4.67 17.99 -9.68
C MET A 142 -5.76 17.06 -10.22
N ASP A 143 -5.93 17.01 -11.55
CA ASP A 143 -6.84 16.06 -12.21
C ASP A 143 -6.48 14.61 -11.91
N TRP A 144 -5.19 14.27 -11.95
CA TRP A 144 -4.71 12.93 -11.67
C TRP A 144 -5.00 12.52 -10.22
N ILE A 145 -4.75 13.41 -9.27
CA ILE A 145 -4.99 13.18 -7.84
C ILE A 145 -6.48 12.99 -7.56
N ALA A 146 -7.34 13.86 -8.09
CA ALA A 146 -8.79 13.73 -7.95
C ALA A 146 -9.30 12.37 -8.47
N LYS A 147 -8.84 11.96 -9.67
CA LYS A 147 -9.17 10.65 -10.25
C LYS A 147 -8.59 9.50 -9.44
N LYS A 148 -7.39 9.65 -8.86
CA LYS A 148 -6.77 8.62 -7.99
C LYS A 148 -7.58 8.43 -6.71
N VAL A 149 -7.91 9.51 -5.99
CA VAL A 149 -8.74 9.48 -4.79
C VAL A 149 -10.11 8.87 -5.06
N GLN A 150 -10.78 9.27 -6.15
CA GLN A 150 -12.07 8.70 -6.53
C GLN A 150 -11.97 7.19 -6.81
N ARG A 151 -11.01 6.75 -7.63
CA ARG A 151 -10.82 5.33 -7.94
C ARG A 151 -10.48 4.50 -6.72
N ASP A 152 -9.70 5.04 -5.79
CA ASP A 152 -9.34 4.32 -4.56
C ASP A 152 -10.57 4.18 -3.66
N TRP A 153 -11.36 5.25 -3.51
CA TRP A 153 -12.61 5.23 -2.74
C TRP A 153 -13.61 4.21 -3.28
N GLU A 154 -13.83 4.17 -4.59
CA GLU A 154 -14.78 3.25 -5.22
C GLU A 154 -14.48 1.78 -4.93
N LYS A 155 -13.21 1.44 -4.73
CA LYS A 155 -12.72 0.07 -4.50
C LYS A 155 -12.71 -0.36 -3.05
N LEU A 156 -12.88 0.58 -2.11
CA LEU A 156 -12.90 0.27 -0.69
C LEU A 156 -14.11 -0.59 -0.35
N SER A 157 -13.89 -1.54 0.56
CA SER A 157 -14.97 -2.27 1.21
C SER A 157 -15.89 -1.31 1.98
N PRO A 158 -17.16 -1.67 2.25
CA PRO A 158 -18.05 -0.85 3.06
C PRO A 158 -17.45 -0.47 4.42
N GLU A 159 -16.77 -1.42 5.06
CA GLU A 159 -16.06 -1.19 6.32
C GLU A 159 -14.94 -0.16 6.17
N ALA A 160 -14.07 -0.32 5.16
CA ALA A 160 -12.96 0.61 4.93
C ALA A 160 -13.47 2.02 4.62
N LYS A 161 -14.58 2.14 3.87
CA LYS A 161 -15.24 3.44 3.63
C LYS A 161 -15.70 4.10 4.92
N GLU A 162 -16.26 3.34 5.85
CA GLU A 162 -16.70 3.87 7.13
C GLU A 162 -15.52 4.34 7.98
N ILE A 163 -14.42 3.57 8.00
CA ILE A 163 -13.21 3.91 8.78
C ILE A 163 -12.59 5.25 8.35
N ILE A 164 -12.54 5.55 7.04
CA ILE A 164 -11.87 6.77 6.53
C ILE A 164 -12.84 7.79 5.91
N LYS A 165 -14.12 7.74 6.29
CA LYS A 165 -15.17 8.58 5.69
C LYS A 165 -14.85 10.07 5.84
N GLU A 166 -14.38 10.48 7.01
CA GLU A 166 -14.04 11.88 7.30
C GLU A 166 -12.84 12.33 6.46
N GLU A 167 -11.78 11.52 6.40
CA GLU A 167 -10.60 11.82 5.59
C GLU A 167 -10.94 11.89 4.10
N TYR A 168 -11.85 11.06 3.61
CA TYR A 168 -12.33 11.14 2.23
C TYR A 168 -13.05 12.47 1.97
N LEU A 169 -13.95 12.90 2.86
CA LEU A 169 -14.65 14.18 2.72
C LEU A 169 -13.68 15.37 2.74
N VAL A 170 -12.68 15.34 3.63
CA VAL A 170 -11.61 16.35 3.68
C VAL A 170 -10.82 16.36 2.37
N SER A 171 -10.41 15.21 1.87
CA SER A 171 -9.69 15.10 0.59
C SER A 171 -10.53 15.62 -0.58
N GLN A 172 -11.83 15.36 -0.60
CA GLN A 172 -12.71 15.95 -1.61
C GLN A 172 -12.84 17.47 -1.48
N ALA A 173 -12.84 18.02 -0.26
CA ALA A 173 -12.90 19.46 -0.06
C ALA A 173 -11.63 20.18 -0.52
N ILE A 174 -10.46 19.56 -0.33
CA ILE A 174 -9.17 20.10 -0.77
C ILE A 174 -9.02 20.07 -2.29
N LEU A 175 -9.61 19.08 -2.96
CA LEU A 175 -9.48 18.86 -4.42
C LEU A 175 -10.56 19.55 -5.25
N LYS A 176 -11.46 20.33 -4.63
CA LYS A 176 -12.42 21.21 -5.30
C LYS A 176 -11.78 22.55 -5.66
#